data_AF-A0AAV4UJA3-F1
#
_entry.id   AF-A0AAV4UJA3-F1
#
_cell.length_a   1.000
_cell.length_b   1.000
_cell.length_c   1.000
_cell.angle_alpha   90.00
_cell.angle_beta   90.00
_cell.angle_gamma   90.00
#
_symmetry.space_group_name_H-M   'P 1'
#
loop_
_entity.id
_entity.type
_entity.pdbx_description
1 polymer ?
#
loop_
_entity_poly.entity_id
_entity_poly.type
_entity_poly.pdbx_seq_one_letter_code
_entity_poly.pdbx_strand_id
1 'polypeptide(L)'
;MSCSWCKEVCHNKESCFNIKKMASESCNLGAHANLIVPPTWIVKLPCKETENSKHVFAIKPIPSSTSKPLLVFINPKSGGNQDPSFCALSNGSSIHAKSSISPKVDHLSGSLDLYKRVPNLRILACGGDGTVGWILSVLDDLKVSTSPPIAVLPLGTGNDLARSLGWGGGYTDEPLTKILSNIEDGEIVKLDRWFLNVSPNPKADLSACEEGKKTLPLNVVNNYFSLGVDARIALEFHEAREARPGKFNSRFRNKMFYGQAGGKDLIRRKWKDLCSYVTLEVGLQHSFSRLFHRFPTLFALQLQRGKKEKAHV
;
A
#
# COMPACT_ATOMS: atom_id res chain seq x y z
N MET A 1 -25.48 -18.27 19.24
CA MET A 1 -24.03 -18.34 18.97
C MET A 1 -23.80 -17.97 17.52
N SER A 2 -22.62 -17.47 17.17
CA SER A 2 -22.27 -17.15 15.79
C SER A 2 -20.97 -17.84 15.39
N CYS A 3 -20.93 -18.39 14.17
CA CYS A 3 -19.71 -18.97 13.65
C CYS A 3 -18.68 -17.87 13.33
N SER A 4 -17.44 -18.05 13.78
CA SER A 4 -16.37 -17.07 13.55
C SER A 4 -15.94 -16.95 12.07
N TRP A 5 -16.23 -17.97 11.25
CA TRP A 5 -15.87 -18.03 9.83
C TRP A 5 -17.06 -17.68 8.92
N CYS A 6 -18.08 -18.53 8.83
CA CYS A 6 -19.23 -18.29 7.94
C CYS A 6 -20.24 -17.24 8.44
N LYS A 7 -20.10 -16.76 9.69
CA LYS A 7 -21.00 -15.76 10.32
C LYS A 7 -22.46 -16.18 10.49
N GLU A 8 -22.80 -17.42 10.17
CA GLU A 8 -24.11 -17.96 10.50
C GLU A 8 -24.37 -17.87 12.00
N VAL A 9 -25.58 -17.46 12.34
CA VAL A 9 -26.04 -17.28 13.72
C VAL A 9 -27.04 -18.37 14.02
N CYS A 10 -26.78 -19.15 15.06
CA CYS A 10 -27.71 -20.12 15.60
C CYS A 10 -28.30 -19.61 16.93
N HIS A 11 -29.61 -19.73 17.10
CA HIS A 11 -30.25 -19.41 18.37
C HIS A 11 -29.79 -20.40 19.44
N ASN A 12 -29.52 -19.90 20.65
CA ASN A 12 -29.10 -20.73 21.78
C ASN A 12 -30.32 -21.44 22.43
N LYS A 13 -31.03 -22.26 21.64
CA LYS A 13 -32.16 -23.09 22.05
C LYS A 13 -31.96 -24.48 21.45
N GLU A 14 -32.30 -25.56 22.16
CA GLU A 14 -32.07 -26.95 21.69
C GLU A 14 -32.69 -27.26 20.31
N SER A 15 -33.79 -26.59 19.95
CA SER A 15 -34.43 -26.73 18.63
C SER A 15 -33.61 -26.14 17.47
N CYS A 16 -32.69 -25.21 17.75
CA CYS A 16 -31.83 -24.55 16.77
C CYS A 16 -30.33 -24.86 16.98
N PHE A 17 -29.94 -25.30 18.18
CA PHE A 17 -28.58 -25.59 18.60
C PHE A 17 -28.49 -27.05 19.03
N ASN A 18 -28.10 -27.92 18.10
CA ASN A 18 -27.93 -29.35 18.34
C ASN A 18 -26.50 -29.76 18.00
N ILE A 19 -25.78 -30.32 18.97
CA ILE A 19 -24.38 -30.76 18.85
C ILE A 19 -24.19 -31.79 17.73
N LYS A 20 -25.17 -32.68 17.52
CA LYS A 20 -25.11 -33.67 16.43
C LYS A 20 -25.16 -33.01 15.05
N LYS A 21 -25.91 -31.90 14.93
CA LYS A 21 -26.05 -31.14 13.68
C LYS A 21 -24.77 -30.34 13.37
N MET A 22 -24.10 -29.78 14.38
CA MET A 22 -22.78 -29.15 14.20
C MET A 22 -21.65 -30.13 13.88
N ALA A 23 -21.71 -31.35 14.41
CA ALA A 23 -20.72 -32.38 14.10
C ALA A 23 -20.84 -32.89 12.65
N SER A 24 -22.05 -32.82 12.05
CA SER A 24 -22.29 -33.20 10.65
C SER A 24 -22.15 -32.04 9.66
N GLU A 25 -22.50 -30.82 10.05
CA GLU A 25 -22.46 -29.63 9.18
C GLU A 25 -21.10 -28.93 9.32
N SER A 26 -20.17 -29.23 8.41
CA SER A 26 -18.90 -28.51 8.32
C SER A 26 -19.11 -27.07 7.85
N CYS A 27 -18.50 -26.10 8.53
CA CYS A 27 -18.55 -24.69 8.13
C CYS A 27 -18.07 -24.50 6.69
N ASN A 28 -18.90 -23.87 5.85
CA ASN A 28 -18.58 -23.53 4.46
C ASN A 28 -17.70 -22.27 4.31
N LEU A 29 -17.24 -21.68 5.42
CA LEU A 29 -16.47 -20.43 5.49
C LEU A 29 -17.19 -19.18 4.93
N GLY A 30 -18.46 -19.30 4.50
CA GLY A 30 -19.28 -18.20 3.99
C GLY A 30 -18.98 -17.81 2.53
N ALA A 31 -19.54 -16.67 2.11
CA ALA A 31 -19.53 -16.24 0.70
C ALA A 31 -18.13 -15.97 0.10
N HIS A 32 -17.14 -15.63 0.94
CA HIS A 32 -15.76 -15.36 0.52
C HIS A 32 -14.79 -16.43 1.02
N ALA A 33 -15.22 -17.68 1.06
CA ALA A 33 -14.44 -18.83 1.53
C ALA A 33 -13.03 -18.90 0.89
N ASN A 34 -12.93 -18.57 -0.40
CA ASN A 34 -11.67 -18.61 -1.15
C ASN A 34 -10.64 -17.59 -0.65
N LEU A 35 -11.09 -16.47 -0.06
CA LEU A 35 -10.21 -15.42 0.48
C LEU A 35 -9.75 -15.71 1.91
N ILE A 36 -10.30 -16.75 2.56
CA ILE A 36 -10.03 -17.08 3.95
C ILE A 36 -8.94 -18.15 4.01
N VAL A 37 -8.00 -18.00 4.96
CA VAL A 37 -7.08 -19.07 5.33
C VAL A 37 -7.87 -20.13 6.10
N PRO A 38 -8.03 -21.35 5.57
CA PRO A 38 -8.77 -22.39 6.27
C PRO A 38 -8.11 -22.73 7.61
N PRO A 39 -8.89 -23.01 8.68
CA PRO A 39 -8.33 -23.45 9.97
C PRO A 39 -7.44 -24.69 9.85
N THR A 40 -7.72 -25.55 8.88
CA THR A 40 -6.94 -26.76 8.57
C THR A 40 -5.50 -26.47 8.14
N TRP A 41 -5.19 -25.23 7.72
CA TRP A 41 -3.83 -24.83 7.36
C TRP A 41 -3.03 -24.33 8.56
N ILE A 42 -3.67 -24.02 9.69
CA ILE A 42 -3.02 -23.42 10.85
C ILE A 42 -2.53 -24.51 11.78
N VAL A 43 -1.20 -24.63 11.92
CA VAL A 43 -0.58 -25.63 12.78
C VAL A 43 0.11 -24.94 13.96
N LYS A 44 -0.27 -25.32 15.18
CA LYS A 44 0.42 -24.87 16.39
C LYS A 44 1.84 -25.44 16.41
N LEU A 45 2.84 -24.59 16.60
CA LEU A 45 4.23 -25.02 16.72
C LEU A 45 4.50 -25.44 18.17
N PRO A 46 5.32 -26.48 18.41
CA PRO A 46 5.77 -26.83 19.75
C PRO A 46 6.61 -25.66 20.31
N CYS A 47 6.32 -25.26 21.55
CA CYS A 47 7.11 -24.25 22.25
C CYS A 47 8.48 -24.87 22.56
N LYS A 48 9.51 -24.54 21.76
CA LYS A 48 10.88 -24.88 22.10
C LYS A 48 11.49 -23.67 22.80
N GLU A 49 12.05 -23.88 23.98
CA GLU A 49 12.74 -22.85 24.79
C GLU A 49 14.03 -22.32 24.13
N THR A 50 14.40 -22.80 22.95
CA THR A 50 15.55 -22.31 22.20
C THR A 50 15.18 -21.09 21.35
N GLU A 51 15.94 -20.02 21.57
CA GLU A 51 15.80 -18.69 21.01
C GLU A 51 15.55 -18.66 19.49
N ASN A 52 14.69 -17.72 19.07
CA ASN A 52 14.39 -17.25 17.69
C ASN A 52 13.09 -17.70 16.99
N SER A 53 12.24 -18.57 17.56
CA SER A 53 10.91 -18.83 16.99
C SER A 53 9.90 -17.73 17.38
N LYS A 54 9.82 -16.64 16.61
CA LYS A 54 8.88 -15.52 16.86
C LYS A 54 7.39 -15.88 16.73
N HIS A 55 7.03 -17.04 16.20
CA HIS A 55 5.64 -17.42 15.91
C HIS A 55 5.18 -18.66 16.68
N VAL A 56 3.98 -18.59 17.27
CA VAL A 56 3.34 -19.70 18.01
C VAL A 56 2.65 -20.71 17.06
N PHE A 57 2.47 -20.32 15.80
CA PHE A 57 1.82 -21.13 14.77
C PHE A 57 2.48 -20.93 13.41
N ALA A 58 2.30 -21.91 12.52
CA ALA A 58 2.74 -21.86 11.13
C ALA A 58 1.53 -22.09 10.21
N ILE A 59 1.60 -21.51 9.00
CA ILE A 59 0.62 -21.75 7.95
C ILE A 59 1.19 -22.80 7.01
N LYS A 60 0.54 -23.97 6.96
CA LYS A 60 0.85 -25.08 6.06
C LYS A 60 -0.26 -25.20 5.03
N PRO A 61 -0.14 -24.52 3.89
CA PRO A 61 -1.18 -24.53 2.88
C PRO A 61 -1.33 -25.91 2.24
N ILE A 62 -2.58 -26.27 1.96
CA ILE A 62 -2.92 -27.42 1.12
C ILE A 62 -3.14 -26.86 -0.30
N PRO A 63 -2.41 -27.33 -1.32
CA PRO A 63 -2.56 -26.83 -2.68
C PRO A 63 -4.01 -26.89 -3.15
N SER A 64 -4.53 -25.74 -3.58
CA SER A 64 -5.84 -25.60 -4.20
C SER A 64 -5.76 -24.53 -5.28
N SER A 65 -6.36 -24.79 -6.44
CA SER A 65 -6.44 -23.84 -7.55
C SER A 65 -7.49 -22.75 -7.32
N THR A 66 -8.45 -22.97 -6.42
CA THR A 66 -9.55 -22.03 -6.15
C THR A 66 -9.28 -21.13 -4.95
N SER A 67 -8.45 -21.57 -4.00
CA SER A 67 -8.09 -20.77 -2.83
C SER A 67 -7.20 -19.59 -3.24
N LYS A 68 -7.59 -18.39 -2.81
CA LYS A 68 -6.91 -17.11 -3.05
C LYS A 68 -6.83 -16.32 -1.73
N PRO A 69 -6.11 -16.82 -0.70
CA PRO A 69 -6.14 -16.22 0.63
C PRO A 69 -5.77 -14.75 0.61
N LEU A 70 -6.47 -13.92 1.39
CA LEU A 70 -6.29 -12.48 1.42
C LEU A 70 -5.57 -12.02 2.70
N LEU A 71 -4.51 -11.24 2.54
CA LEU A 71 -3.81 -10.56 3.61
C LEU A 71 -4.13 -9.06 3.58
N VAL A 72 -4.64 -8.50 4.69
CA VAL A 72 -5.11 -7.11 4.73
C VAL A 72 -4.18 -6.24 5.58
N PHE A 73 -3.62 -5.19 5.00
CA PHE A 73 -2.83 -4.18 5.69
C PHE A 73 -3.60 -2.89 5.83
N ILE A 74 -3.76 -2.42 7.05
CA ILE A 74 -4.49 -1.18 7.35
C ILE A 74 -3.52 -0.16 7.89
N ASN A 75 -3.40 0.98 7.20
CA ASN A 75 -2.65 2.12 7.71
C ASN A 75 -3.60 3.05 8.50
N PRO A 76 -3.57 3.02 9.84
CA PRO A 76 -4.47 3.83 10.66
C PRO A 76 -4.25 5.34 10.49
N LYS A 77 -3.08 5.79 9.99
CA LYS A 77 -2.85 7.21 9.68
C LYS A 77 -3.59 7.69 8.42
N SER A 78 -4.12 6.78 7.61
CA SER A 78 -4.87 7.09 6.38
C SER A 78 -6.38 7.15 6.65
N GLY A 79 -7.13 7.98 5.91
CA GLY A 79 -8.60 8.00 6.00
C GLY A 79 -9.20 8.83 7.16
N GLY A 80 -8.39 9.59 7.89
CA GLY A 80 -8.89 10.55 8.88
C GLY A 80 -9.44 9.96 10.17
N ASN A 81 -9.12 8.69 10.48
CA ASN A 81 -9.72 7.93 11.59
C ASN A 81 -11.26 7.85 11.53
N GLN A 82 -11.89 8.13 10.37
CA GLN A 82 -13.32 8.45 10.30
C GLN A 82 -14.27 7.25 10.22
N ASP A 83 -13.79 6.00 10.21
CA ASP A 83 -14.73 4.87 10.20
C ASP A 83 -14.38 3.77 11.24
N PRO A 84 -15.15 3.70 12.34
CA PRO A 84 -15.11 2.62 13.32
C PRO A 84 -15.33 1.24 12.70
N SER A 85 -15.97 1.11 11.54
CA SER A 85 -16.23 -0.18 10.89
C SER A 85 -14.99 -0.81 10.27
N PHE A 86 -14.03 0.00 9.78
CA PHE A 86 -12.69 -0.46 9.41
C PHE A 86 -11.76 -0.55 10.62
N CYS A 87 -11.96 0.30 11.63
CA CYS A 87 -11.33 0.04 12.92
C CYS A 87 -11.91 -1.22 13.60
N ALA A 88 -13.10 -1.70 13.24
CA ALA A 88 -13.67 -2.97 13.73
C ALA A 88 -13.01 -4.19 13.07
N LEU A 89 -12.40 -4.02 11.88
CA LEU A 89 -11.40 -4.96 11.36
C LEU A 89 -10.16 -5.03 12.27
N SER A 90 -9.79 -3.92 12.94
CA SER A 90 -8.69 -3.88 13.92
C SER A 90 -9.07 -4.21 15.38
N ASN A 91 -10.30 -3.95 15.82
CA ASN A 91 -10.73 -4.01 17.24
C ASN A 91 -11.78 -5.09 17.55
N GLY A 92 -11.76 -6.22 16.84
CA GLY A 92 -12.19 -7.48 17.46
C GLY A 92 -13.57 -8.04 17.11
N SER A 93 -14.15 -7.77 15.95
CA SER A 93 -15.34 -8.51 15.50
C SER A 93 -15.38 -8.63 13.97
N SER A 94 -15.21 -9.85 13.44
CA SER A 94 -15.36 -10.20 12.02
C SER A 94 -14.35 -9.48 11.11
N ILE A 95 -13.30 -10.10 10.58
CA ILE A 95 -13.26 -11.18 9.57
C ILE A 95 -11.89 -11.85 9.77
N HIS A 96 -11.82 -13.18 9.82
CA HIS A 96 -10.56 -13.90 10.00
C HIS A 96 -9.76 -14.01 8.68
N ALA A 97 -9.46 -12.86 8.09
CA ALA A 97 -8.17 -12.58 7.45
C ALA A 97 -7.34 -11.74 8.45
N LYS A 98 -7.13 -12.28 9.67
CA LYS A 98 -6.37 -11.57 10.70
C LYS A 98 -4.87 -11.70 10.44
N SER A 99 -4.36 -10.71 9.74
CA SER A 99 -3.07 -10.10 10.07
C SER A 99 -3.24 -8.60 9.81
N SER A 100 -4.16 -7.98 10.55
CA SER A 100 -4.21 -6.52 10.68
C SER A 100 -2.93 -6.09 11.39
N ILE A 101 -1.92 -5.77 10.61
CA ILE A 101 -0.67 -5.25 11.14
C ILE A 101 -0.73 -3.74 11.09
N SER A 102 -0.73 -3.15 12.28
CA SER A 102 -0.37 -1.74 12.45
C SER A 102 1.02 -1.53 11.87
N PRO A 103 1.28 -0.41 11.17
CA PRO A 103 2.56 -0.13 10.54
C PRO A 103 3.66 0.11 11.58
N LYS A 104 4.22 -0.98 12.11
CA LYS A 104 5.56 -1.07 12.65
C LYS A 104 6.30 -2.11 11.82
N VAL A 105 7.49 -1.74 11.36
CA VAL A 105 8.33 -2.49 10.41
C VAL A 105 8.51 -3.96 10.83
N ASP A 106 8.66 -4.22 12.13
CA ASP A 106 8.90 -5.57 12.67
C ASP A 106 7.73 -6.55 12.51
N HIS A 107 6.50 -6.05 12.43
CA HIS A 107 5.32 -6.91 12.29
C HIS A 107 5.07 -7.28 10.82
N LEU A 108 5.30 -6.36 9.88
CA LEU A 108 5.00 -6.58 8.46
C LEU A 108 5.84 -7.71 7.86
N SER A 109 7.16 -7.64 8.06
CA SER A 109 8.07 -8.67 7.56
C SER A 109 7.77 -10.03 8.19
N GLY A 110 7.45 -10.06 9.49
CA GLY A 110 7.08 -11.30 10.19
C GLY A 110 5.79 -11.94 9.65
N SER A 111 4.75 -11.16 9.38
CA SER A 111 3.55 -11.73 8.77
C SER A 111 3.78 -12.11 7.31
N LEU A 112 4.41 -11.28 6.48
CA LEU A 112 4.66 -11.69 5.10
C LEU A 112 5.55 -12.95 5.03
N ASP A 113 6.49 -13.13 5.96
CA ASP A 113 7.27 -14.36 6.08
C ASP A 113 6.41 -15.58 6.44
N LEU A 114 5.44 -15.42 7.34
CA LEU A 114 4.48 -16.48 7.70
C LEU A 114 3.63 -16.94 6.51
N TYR A 115 3.28 -16.01 5.62
CA TYR A 115 2.41 -16.25 4.46
C TYR A 115 3.19 -16.51 3.16
N LYS A 116 4.53 -16.45 3.15
CA LYS A 116 5.35 -16.55 1.92
C LYS A 116 5.16 -17.83 1.11
N ARG A 117 4.70 -18.91 1.75
CA ARG A 117 4.45 -20.22 1.11
C ARG A 117 3.00 -20.41 0.67
N VAL A 118 2.12 -19.46 0.96
CA VAL A 118 0.70 -19.56 0.64
C VAL A 118 0.51 -19.37 -0.87
N PRO A 119 -0.08 -20.35 -1.58
CA PRO A 119 -0.34 -20.23 -3.01
C PRO A 119 -1.44 -19.19 -3.27
N ASN A 120 -1.36 -18.50 -4.41
CA ASN A 120 -2.36 -17.51 -4.86
C ASN A 120 -2.70 -16.43 -3.82
N LEU A 121 -1.76 -16.11 -2.92
CA LEU A 121 -1.93 -15.07 -1.90
C LEU A 121 -2.26 -13.74 -2.58
N ARG A 122 -3.29 -13.04 -2.08
CA ARG A 122 -3.61 -11.66 -2.45
C ARG A 122 -3.35 -10.75 -1.28
N ILE A 123 -2.97 -9.50 -1.54
CA ILE A 123 -2.79 -8.47 -0.52
C ILE A 123 -3.79 -7.34 -0.76
N LEU A 124 -4.42 -6.84 0.30
CA LEU A 124 -5.18 -5.59 0.28
C LEU A 124 -4.44 -4.53 1.08
N ALA A 125 -4.05 -3.44 0.42
CA ALA A 125 -3.43 -2.28 1.03
C ALA A 125 -4.49 -1.19 1.28
N CYS A 126 -4.91 -1.03 2.53
CA CYS A 126 -5.82 0.03 2.96
C CYS A 126 -5.02 1.28 3.37
N GLY A 127 -4.87 2.22 2.43
CA GLY A 127 -4.01 3.38 2.62
C GLY A 127 -3.93 4.27 1.38
N GLY A 128 -2.86 5.07 1.30
CA GLY A 128 -2.48 5.80 0.08
C GLY A 128 -1.26 5.19 -0.61
N ASP A 129 -0.69 5.90 -1.58
CA ASP A 129 0.44 5.44 -2.39
C ASP A 129 1.67 5.02 -1.55
N GLY A 130 1.94 5.74 -0.45
CA GLY A 130 3.03 5.39 0.47
C GLY A 130 2.83 4.05 1.19
N THR A 131 1.58 3.64 1.47
CA THR A 131 1.29 2.33 2.08
C THR A 131 1.56 1.21 1.08
N VAL A 132 1.14 1.40 -0.18
CA VAL A 132 1.43 0.45 -1.26
C VAL A 132 2.93 0.33 -1.49
N GLY A 133 3.64 1.46 -1.54
CA GLY A 133 5.10 1.48 -1.69
C GLY A 133 5.83 0.77 -0.55
N TRP A 134 5.41 0.97 0.69
CA TRP A 134 5.98 0.27 1.85
C TRP A 134 5.82 -1.25 1.76
N ILE A 135 4.63 -1.73 1.40
CA ILE A 135 4.38 -3.18 1.21
C ILE A 135 5.27 -3.74 0.10
N LEU A 136 5.37 -3.03 -1.03
CA LEU A 136 6.23 -3.43 -2.15
C LEU A 136 7.70 -3.53 -1.73
N SER A 137 8.22 -2.56 -0.97
CA SER A 137 9.60 -2.60 -0.46
C SER A 137 9.85 -3.81 0.44
N VAL A 138 8.92 -4.15 1.34
CA VAL A 138 9.09 -5.34 2.18
C VAL A 138 9.01 -6.64 1.37
N LEU A 139 8.18 -6.69 0.33
CA LEU A 139 8.16 -7.85 -0.57
C LEU A 139 9.49 -8.03 -1.31
N ASP A 140 10.15 -6.93 -1.70
CA ASP A 140 11.49 -6.97 -2.30
C ASP A 140 12.53 -7.54 -1.33
N ASP A 141 12.52 -7.06 -0.08
CA ASP A 141 13.45 -7.51 0.96
C ASP A 141 13.29 -9.00 1.29
N LEU A 142 12.05 -9.49 1.28
CA LEU A 142 11.74 -10.90 1.57
C LEU A 142 12.09 -11.86 0.44
N LYS A 143 12.42 -11.35 -0.76
CA LYS A 143 12.79 -12.16 -1.95
C LYS A 143 11.81 -13.32 -2.19
N VAL A 144 10.51 -13.05 -2.07
CA VAL A 144 9.46 -14.06 -2.27
C VAL A 144 9.53 -14.54 -3.73
N SER A 145 9.45 -15.86 -3.95
CA SER A 145 9.61 -16.47 -5.30
C SER A 145 8.55 -16.00 -6.29
N THR A 146 7.35 -15.68 -5.80
CA THR A 146 6.26 -15.10 -6.57
C THR A 146 5.64 -13.96 -5.77
N SER A 147 5.80 -12.72 -6.24
CA SER A 147 5.21 -11.57 -5.57
C SER A 147 3.67 -11.62 -5.67
N PRO A 148 2.96 -11.58 -4.54
CA PRO A 148 1.50 -11.60 -4.54
C PRO A 148 0.94 -10.30 -5.15
N PRO A 149 -0.18 -10.35 -5.90
CA PRO A 149 -0.87 -9.16 -6.35
C PRO A 149 -1.38 -8.32 -5.18
N ILE A 150 -1.32 -7.00 -5.34
CA ILE A 150 -1.76 -6.01 -4.33
C ILE A 150 -2.96 -5.25 -4.89
N ALA A 151 -4.10 -5.37 -4.21
CA ALA A 151 -5.26 -4.50 -4.38
C ALA A 151 -5.12 -3.28 -3.46
N VAL A 152 -5.68 -2.15 -3.88
CA VAL A 152 -5.59 -0.88 -3.12
C VAL A 152 -6.99 -0.46 -2.69
N LEU A 153 -7.18 -0.26 -1.38
CA LEU A 153 -8.34 0.47 -0.86
C LEU A 153 -7.92 1.93 -0.63
N PRO A 154 -8.38 2.89 -1.44
CA PRO A 154 -7.85 4.25 -1.48
C PRO A 154 -8.34 5.09 -0.28
N LEU A 155 -7.64 4.96 0.85
CA LEU A 155 -7.89 5.73 2.08
C LEU A 155 -7.05 7.01 2.17
N GLY A 156 -6.07 7.19 1.28
CA GLY A 156 -5.22 8.38 1.24
C GLY A 156 -5.89 9.61 0.60
N THR A 157 -5.11 10.69 0.47
CA THR A 157 -5.52 11.92 -0.24
C THR A 157 -5.18 11.87 -1.74
N GLY A 158 -3.96 11.40 -2.06
CA GLY A 158 -3.41 11.24 -3.42
C GLY A 158 -4.10 10.08 -4.12
N ASN A 159 -3.72 8.83 -3.80
CA ASN A 159 -4.30 7.59 -4.34
C ASN A 159 -4.13 7.46 -5.87
N ASP A 160 -2.99 7.91 -6.39
CA ASP A 160 -2.75 7.97 -7.84
C ASP A 160 -2.53 6.58 -8.45
N LEU A 161 -1.89 5.68 -7.70
CA LEU A 161 -1.81 4.25 -8.06
C LEU A 161 -3.20 3.61 -8.11
N ALA A 162 -4.05 3.88 -7.13
CA ALA A 162 -5.40 3.32 -7.09
C ALA A 162 -6.23 3.79 -8.30
N ARG A 163 -6.13 5.08 -8.67
CA ARG A 163 -6.79 5.61 -9.88
C ARG A 163 -6.26 4.94 -11.15
N SER A 164 -4.95 4.81 -11.27
CA SER A 164 -4.30 4.24 -12.46
C SER A 164 -4.63 2.76 -12.66
N LEU A 165 -4.85 2.05 -11.54
CA LEU A 165 -5.21 0.62 -11.51
C LEU A 165 -6.73 0.37 -11.51
N GLY A 166 -7.57 1.41 -11.50
CA GLY A 166 -9.03 1.28 -11.55
C GLY A 166 -9.71 1.00 -10.20
N TRP A 167 -8.99 1.10 -9.08
CA TRP A 167 -9.55 0.98 -7.71
C TRP A 167 -10.22 2.27 -7.21
N GLY A 168 -10.13 3.35 -7.99
CA GLY A 168 -10.78 4.62 -7.71
C GLY A 168 -9.93 5.63 -6.94
N GLY A 169 -10.47 6.84 -6.79
CA GLY A 169 -9.75 7.97 -6.21
C GLY A 169 -9.87 8.12 -4.70
N GLY A 170 -10.74 7.33 -4.07
CA GLY A 170 -11.06 7.43 -2.66
C GLY A 170 -12.17 6.47 -2.27
N TYR A 171 -12.11 5.93 -1.05
CA TYR A 171 -13.21 5.16 -0.48
C TYR A 171 -14.44 6.03 -0.24
N THR A 172 -15.63 5.47 -0.50
CA THR A 172 -16.95 6.09 -0.44
C THR A 172 -17.98 5.15 0.19
N ASP A 173 -17.61 4.54 1.33
CA ASP A 173 -18.52 3.71 2.14
C ASP A 173 -19.16 2.53 1.40
N GLU A 174 -18.46 1.98 0.40
CA GLU A 174 -18.92 0.81 -0.34
C GLU A 174 -18.92 -0.44 0.56
N PRO A 175 -19.93 -1.32 0.47
CA PRO A 175 -20.00 -2.52 1.29
C PRO A 175 -18.76 -3.41 1.14
N LEU A 176 -18.24 -3.92 2.25
CA LEU A 176 -17.03 -4.76 2.25
C LEU A 176 -17.16 -6.00 1.36
N THR A 177 -18.34 -6.62 1.29
CA THR A 177 -18.64 -7.75 0.40
C THR A 177 -18.32 -7.42 -1.06
N LYS A 178 -18.66 -6.21 -1.52
CA LYS A 178 -18.37 -5.73 -2.88
C LYS A 178 -16.86 -5.60 -3.09
N ILE A 179 -16.15 -5.04 -2.12
CA ILE A 179 -14.68 -4.90 -2.17
C ILE A 179 -14.02 -6.28 -2.23
N LEU A 180 -14.45 -7.23 -1.39
CA LEU A 180 -13.90 -8.59 -1.36
C LEU A 180 -14.15 -9.33 -2.67
N SER A 181 -15.35 -9.24 -3.26
CA SER A 181 -15.63 -9.80 -4.60
C SER A 181 -14.73 -9.18 -5.67
N ASN A 182 -14.57 -7.84 -5.68
CA ASN A 182 -13.67 -7.17 -6.63
C ASN A 182 -12.22 -7.64 -6.46
N ILE A 183 -11.78 -7.91 -5.23
CA ILE A 183 -10.44 -8.44 -4.94
C ILE A 183 -10.32 -9.90 -5.36
N GLU A 184 -11.36 -10.70 -5.29
CA GLU A 184 -11.35 -12.11 -5.69
C GLU A 184 -11.28 -12.28 -7.22
N ASP A 185 -12.07 -11.46 -7.93
CA ASP A 185 -12.27 -11.53 -9.38
C ASP A 185 -11.38 -10.55 -10.17
N GLY A 186 -10.69 -9.65 -9.47
CA GLY A 186 -9.87 -8.61 -10.08
C GLY A 186 -8.77 -9.15 -10.99
N GLU A 187 -8.57 -8.45 -12.12
CA GLU A 187 -7.50 -8.71 -13.09
C GLU A 187 -6.13 -8.42 -12.46
N ILE A 188 -5.19 -9.35 -12.64
CA ILE A 188 -3.81 -9.16 -12.19
C ILE A 188 -3.04 -8.45 -13.30
N VAL A 189 -2.53 -7.26 -12.98
CA VAL A 189 -1.70 -6.47 -13.88
C VAL A 189 -0.27 -6.37 -13.34
N LYS A 190 0.71 -6.40 -14.24
CA LYS A 190 2.11 -6.15 -13.88
C LYS A 190 2.32 -4.65 -13.69
N LEU A 191 3.03 -4.29 -12.62
CA LEU A 191 3.43 -2.93 -12.32
C LEU A 191 4.93 -2.77 -12.58
N ASP A 192 5.28 -1.91 -13.52
CA ASP A 192 6.67 -1.51 -13.72
C ASP A 192 7.09 -0.55 -12.60
N ARG A 193 8.30 -0.75 -12.07
CA ARG A 193 8.87 0.08 -11.01
C ARG A 193 10.23 0.59 -11.43
N TRP A 194 10.51 1.82 -11.04
CA TRP A 194 11.69 2.55 -11.50
C TRP A 194 12.73 2.56 -10.39
N PHE A 195 13.96 2.23 -10.75
CA PHE A 195 15.10 2.40 -9.86
C PHE A 195 15.75 3.76 -10.13
N LEU A 196 15.85 4.59 -9.10
CA LEU A 196 16.50 5.89 -9.16
C LEU A 196 17.93 5.78 -8.64
N ASN A 197 18.88 6.13 -9.49
CA ASN A 197 20.25 6.39 -9.11
C ASN A 197 20.49 7.90 -9.09
N VAL A 198 21.00 8.43 -7.97
CA VAL A 198 21.29 9.85 -7.82
C VAL A 198 22.74 10.01 -7.41
N SER A 199 23.47 10.81 -8.18
CA SER A 199 24.85 11.17 -7.92
C SER A 199 25.00 12.71 -7.88
N PRO A 200 25.91 13.25 -7.06
CA PRO A 200 26.22 14.68 -7.09
C PRO A 200 26.61 15.15 -8.49
N ASN A 201 26.19 16.35 -8.87
CA ASN A 201 26.63 16.98 -10.11
C ASN A 201 28.02 17.61 -9.90
N PRO A 202 29.10 17.08 -10.51
CA PRO A 202 30.45 17.59 -10.30
C PRO A 202 30.69 18.97 -10.93
N LYS A 203 29.79 19.44 -11.81
CA LYS A 203 29.89 20.73 -12.50
C LYS A 203 29.19 21.86 -11.75
N ALA A 204 28.42 21.55 -10.72
CA ALA A 204 27.74 22.54 -9.91
C ALA A 204 28.69 23.04 -8.82
N ASP A 205 28.83 24.37 -8.70
CA ASP A 205 29.49 24.97 -7.56
C ASP A 205 28.57 24.86 -6.33
N LEU A 206 28.94 23.97 -5.40
CA LEU A 206 28.17 23.67 -4.19
C LEU A 206 28.58 24.55 -2.99
N SER A 207 29.55 25.45 -3.16
CA SER A 207 30.10 26.29 -2.08
C SER A 207 29.08 27.20 -1.41
N ALA A 208 27.95 27.50 -2.08
CA ALA A 208 26.87 28.35 -1.57
C ALA A 208 25.58 27.57 -1.21
N CYS A 209 25.57 26.25 -1.30
CA CYS A 209 24.38 25.44 -1.05
C CYS A 209 24.41 24.78 0.33
N GLU A 210 23.28 24.75 1.02
CA GLU A 210 23.13 23.90 2.22
C GLU A 210 23.35 22.42 1.86
N GLU A 211 24.03 21.67 2.72
CA GLU A 211 24.26 20.24 2.50
C GLU A 211 22.93 19.48 2.43
N GLY A 212 22.55 19.06 1.22
CA GLY A 212 21.46 18.11 1.01
C GLY A 212 21.82 16.72 1.54
N LYS A 213 20.80 15.86 1.74
CA LYS A 213 21.04 14.46 2.09
C LYS A 213 21.83 13.77 0.98
N LYS A 214 22.98 13.17 1.33
CA LYS A 214 23.88 12.47 0.39
C LYS A 214 23.28 11.20 -0.21
N THR A 215 22.25 10.64 0.43
CA THR A 215 21.56 9.42 -0.03
C THR A 215 20.06 9.65 -0.12
N LEU A 216 19.44 9.03 -1.12
CA LEU A 216 17.99 9.01 -1.23
C LEU A 216 17.39 8.14 -0.13
N PRO A 217 16.31 8.58 0.54
CA PRO A 217 15.59 7.75 1.50
C PRO A 217 14.89 6.55 0.83
N LEU A 218 14.56 6.68 -0.46
CA LEU A 218 13.96 5.63 -1.29
C LEU A 218 14.55 5.71 -2.70
N ASN A 219 15.04 4.58 -3.21
CA ASN A 219 15.61 4.43 -4.55
C ASN A 219 14.67 3.69 -5.52
N VAL A 220 13.48 3.26 -5.07
CA VAL A 220 12.46 2.63 -5.91
C VAL A 220 11.21 3.51 -5.97
N VAL A 221 10.74 3.77 -7.18
CA VAL A 221 9.55 4.59 -7.47
C VAL A 221 8.49 3.74 -8.15
N ASN A 222 7.26 3.83 -7.63
CA ASN A 222 6.15 2.98 -8.06
C ASN A 222 5.16 3.68 -9.00
N ASN A 223 5.17 5.01 -9.08
CA ASN A 223 4.21 5.78 -9.86
C ASN A 223 4.88 6.92 -10.62
N TYR A 224 5.36 7.91 -9.87
CA TYR A 224 6.12 9.02 -10.39
C TYR A 224 7.07 9.57 -9.34
N PHE A 225 8.09 10.30 -9.80
CA PHE A 225 8.85 11.21 -8.97
C PHE A 225 8.80 12.58 -9.61
N SER A 226 9.03 13.62 -8.81
CA SER A 226 9.04 14.99 -9.28
C SER A 226 10.26 15.77 -8.81
N LEU A 227 10.57 16.82 -9.56
CA LEU A 227 11.63 17.79 -9.26
C LEU A 227 11.07 19.21 -9.37
N GLY A 228 11.56 20.12 -8.53
CA GLY A 228 11.15 21.53 -8.55
C GLY A 228 9.95 21.83 -7.64
N VAL A 229 8.98 22.61 -8.16
CA VAL A 229 7.88 23.16 -7.35
C VAL A 229 7.02 22.08 -6.72
N ASP A 230 6.64 21.06 -7.50
CA ASP A 230 5.81 19.95 -7.02
C ASP A 230 6.48 19.22 -5.84
N ALA A 231 7.75 18.83 -6.01
CA ALA A 231 8.53 18.16 -4.97
C ALA A 231 8.62 18.98 -3.68
N ARG A 232 8.76 20.31 -3.80
CA ARG A 232 8.79 21.19 -2.63
C ARG A 232 7.43 21.27 -1.92
N ILE A 233 6.34 21.42 -2.67
CA ILE A 233 4.99 21.45 -2.08
C ILE A 233 4.70 20.12 -1.38
N ALA A 234 5.10 19.00 -2.00
CA ALA A 234 4.98 17.68 -1.40
C ALA A 234 5.81 17.55 -0.12
N LEU A 235 7.03 18.12 -0.09
CA LEU A 235 7.88 18.16 1.11
C LEU A 235 7.25 19.02 2.22
N GLU A 236 6.81 20.24 1.92
CA GLU A 236 6.16 21.12 2.90
C GLU A 236 4.88 20.49 3.46
N PHE A 237 4.09 19.85 2.60
CA PHE A 237 2.92 19.08 3.03
C PHE A 237 3.31 17.93 3.97
N HIS A 238 4.35 17.16 3.63
CA HIS A 238 4.83 16.06 4.44
C HIS A 238 5.29 16.54 5.82
N GLU A 239 6.14 17.56 5.88
CA GLU A 239 6.64 18.15 7.13
C GLU A 239 5.50 18.73 7.97
N ALA A 240 4.56 19.46 7.36
CA ALA A 240 3.41 20.00 8.05
C ALA A 240 2.50 18.89 8.62
N ARG A 241 2.37 17.77 7.89
CA ARG A 241 1.61 16.60 8.32
C ARG A 241 2.27 15.87 9.49
N GLU A 242 3.58 15.66 9.46
CA GLU A 242 4.32 15.06 10.57
C GLU A 242 4.29 15.96 11.81
N ALA A 243 4.41 17.28 11.64
CA ALA A 243 4.35 18.23 12.74
C ALA A 243 2.96 18.33 13.39
N ARG A 244 1.87 18.22 12.60
CA ARG A 244 0.49 18.41 13.08
C ARG A 244 -0.49 17.40 12.49
N PRO A 245 -0.40 16.10 12.81
CA PRO A 245 -1.21 15.05 12.17
C PRO A 245 -2.72 15.30 12.23
N GLY A 246 -3.23 15.85 13.35
CA GLY A 246 -4.66 16.13 13.54
C GLY A 246 -5.27 17.15 12.58
N LYS A 247 -4.44 17.97 11.91
CA LYS A 247 -4.93 18.92 10.88
C LYS A 247 -5.10 18.28 9.50
N PHE A 248 -4.58 17.07 9.28
CA PHE A 248 -4.51 16.40 7.99
C PHE A 248 -5.42 15.17 7.88
N ASN A 249 -6.48 15.14 8.69
CA ASN A 249 -7.47 14.05 8.72
C ASN A 249 -8.56 14.15 7.64
N SER A 250 -8.58 15.22 6.83
CA SER A 250 -9.60 15.40 5.80
C SER A 250 -8.96 15.50 4.43
N ARG A 251 -9.39 14.62 3.49
CA ARG A 251 -8.94 14.65 2.10
C ARG A 251 -9.17 16.02 1.45
N PHE A 252 -10.31 16.66 1.73
CA PHE A 252 -10.64 17.97 1.20
C PHE A 252 -9.67 19.06 1.72
N ARG A 253 -9.45 19.10 3.04
CA ARG A 253 -8.50 20.05 3.65
C ARG A 253 -7.08 19.84 3.15
N ASN A 254 -6.69 18.58 2.99
CA ASN A 254 -5.38 18.22 2.45
C ASN A 254 -5.22 18.73 1.01
N LYS A 255 -6.22 18.52 0.14
CA LYS A 255 -6.20 19.06 -1.23
C LYS A 255 -6.17 20.58 -1.26
N MET A 256 -6.91 21.25 -0.36
CA MET A 256 -6.91 22.70 -0.24
C MET A 256 -5.52 23.24 0.15
N PHE A 257 -4.83 22.57 1.08
CA PHE A 257 -3.45 22.92 1.45
C PHE A 257 -2.52 22.86 0.22
N TYR A 258 -2.58 21.77 -0.56
CA TYR A 258 -1.79 21.64 -1.79
C TYR A 258 -2.08 22.78 -2.77
N GLY A 259 -3.35 23.14 -2.97
CA GLY A 259 -3.72 24.25 -3.85
C GLY A 259 -3.17 25.62 -3.38
N GLN A 260 -3.25 25.90 -2.07
CA GLN A 260 -2.74 27.15 -1.51
C GLN A 260 -1.21 27.24 -1.54
N ALA A 261 -0.52 26.15 -1.19
CA ALA A 261 0.94 26.07 -1.26
C ALA A 261 1.43 26.23 -2.71
N GLY A 262 0.79 25.53 -3.65
CA GLY A 262 1.08 25.66 -5.08
C GLY A 262 0.89 27.08 -5.62
N GLY A 263 -0.19 27.75 -5.23
CA GLY A 263 -0.45 29.14 -5.64
C GLY A 263 0.61 30.13 -5.15
N LYS A 264 1.06 30.02 -3.89
CA LYS A 264 2.14 30.86 -3.33
C LYS A 264 3.48 30.63 -4.03
N ASP A 265 3.73 29.40 -4.43
CA ASP A 265 5.03 28.96 -4.91
C ASP A 265 5.25 29.20 -6.40
N LEU A 266 4.17 29.15 -7.20
CA LEU A 266 4.17 29.60 -8.59
C LEU A 266 4.57 31.08 -8.72
N ILE A 267 4.22 31.91 -7.74
CA ILE A 267 4.55 33.35 -7.73
C ILE A 267 6.03 33.60 -7.44
N ARG A 268 6.68 32.76 -6.63
CA ARG A 268 8.07 32.98 -6.17
C ARG A 268 9.15 32.58 -7.17
N ARG A 269 8.84 31.76 -8.20
CA ARG A 269 9.73 31.38 -9.33
C ARG A 269 11.21 31.07 -8.98
N LYS A 270 11.52 30.47 -7.82
CA LYS A 270 12.90 30.20 -7.37
C LYS A 270 13.65 29.09 -8.16
N TRP A 271 13.05 28.52 -9.21
CA TRP A 271 13.48 27.26 -9.86
C TRP A 271 14.00 27.43 -11.29
N LYS A 272 14.07 28.68 -11.77
CA LYS A 272 14.40 28.97 -13.17
C LYS A 272 15.73 28.35 -13.62
N ASP A 273 16.65 28.16 -12.68
CA ASP A 273 17.99 27.64 -12.95
C ASP A 273 18.15 26.15 -12.59
N LEU A 274 17.11 25.47 -12.09
CA LEU A 274 17.20 24.05 -11.67
C LEU A 274 17.73 23.16 -12.81
N CYS A 275 17.32 23.46 -14.04
CA CYS A 275 17.74 22.80 -15.28
C CYS A 275 19.25 22.86 -15.51
N SER A 276 19.92 23.90 -14.98
CA SER A 276 21.37 24.08 -15.09
C SER A 276 22.15 23.21 -14.09
N TYR A 277 21.49 22.75 -13.03
CA TYR A 277 22.11 21.96 -11.95
C TYR A 277 21.78 20.47 -12.00
N VAL A 278 20.73 20.06 -12.72
CA VAL A 278 20.25 18.67 -12.75
C VAL A 278 20.34 18.09 -14.16
N THR A 279 20.95 16.92 -14.27
CA THR A 279 20.92 16.09 -15.48
C THR A 279 20.06 14.86 -15.22
N LEU A 280 19.15 14.56 -16.14
CA LEU A 280 18.29 13.38 -16.07
C LEU A 280 18.57 12.44 -17.23
N GLU A 281 18.81 11.18 -16.89
CA GLU A 281 19.08 10.10 -17.84
C GLU A 281 18.06 8.98 -17.60
N VAL A 282 17.46 8.47 -18.68
CA VAL A 282 16.43 7.42 -18.62
C VAL A 282 16.91 6.23 -19.44
N GLY A 283 17.31 5.15 -18.76
CA GLY A 283 17.83 3.95 -19.42
C GLY A 283 19.26 4.11 -19.97
N LEU A 284 19.69 3.17 -20.83
CA LEU A 284 21.05 3.14 -21.41
C LEU A 284 21.20 3.98 -22.69
N GLN A 285 20.14 4.62 -23.17
CA GLN A 285 20.16 5.41 -24.40
C GLN A 285 19.27 6.65 -24.21
N HIS A 286 19.90 7.83 -24.31
CA HIS A 286 19.34 9.19 -24.28
C HIS A 286 19.35 9.93 -22.92
N SER A 287 20.29 10.87 -22.78
CA SER A 287 20.21 11.97 -21.81
C SER A 287 19.14 12.96 -22.28
N PHE A 288 18.11 13.20 -21.45
CA PHE A 288 17.05 14.17 -21.74
C PHE A 288 17.46 15.57 -21.25
N SER A 289 18.53 16.13 -21.82
CA SER A 289 18.93 17.51 -21.53
C SER A 289 17.93 18.54 -22.08
N ARG A 290 17.08 18.18 -23.05
CA ARG A 290 16.14 19.10 -23.73
C ARG A 290 14.74 19.23 -23.13
N LEU A 291 14.31 18.35 -22.22
CA LEU A 291 12.96 18.41 -21.61
C LEU A 291 12.82 19.59 -20.63
N PHE A 292 13.87 19.85 -19.87
CA PHE A 292 13.95 20.93 -18.89
C PHE A 292 13.82 22.34 -19.48
N HIS A 293 14.17 22.54 -20.76
CA HIS A 293 14.04 23.84 -21.42
C HIS A 293 12.60 24.25 -21.75
N ARG A 294 11.64 23.30 -21.76
CA ARG A 294 10.24 23.61 -22.11
C ARG A 294 9.35 23.91 -20.90
N PHE A 295 9.69 23.40 -19.71
CA PHE A 295 8.92 23.62 -18.47
C PHE A 295 9.86 23.70 -17.25
N PRO A 296 10.38 24.89 -16.89
CA PRO A 296 11.32 25.06 -15.76
C PRO A 296 10.68 24.91 -14.37
N THR A 297 9.37 24.63 -14.27
CA THR A 297 8.59 24.81 -13.03
C THR A 297 7.94 23.54 -12.50
N LEU A 298 7.69 22.52 -13.32
CA LEU A 298 7.11 21.25 -12.89
C LEU A 298 7.72 20.14 -13.75
N PHE A 299 8.18 19.07 -13.13
CA PHE A 299 8.58 17.86 -13.84
C PHE A 299 8.07 16.67 -13.04
N ALA A 300 7.07 15.97 -13.57
CA ALA A 300 6.58 14.70 -13.03
C ALA A 300 6.70 13.61 -14.11
N LEU A 301 7.45 12.55 -13.83
CA LEU A 301 7.54 11.38 -14.72
C LEU A 301 6.52 10.34 -14.30
N GLN A 302 5.37 10.31 -14.96
CA GLN A 302 4.27 9.41 -14.61
C GLN A 302 4.26 8.13 -15.46
N LEU A 303 4.02 6.99 -14.80
CA LEU A 303 3.67 5.73 -15.46
C LEU A 303 2.27 5.82 -16.11
N GLN A 304 2.18 5.63 -17.42
CA GLN A 304 0.90 5.33 -18.10
C GLN A 304 0.92 3.91 -18.66
N ARG A 305 -0.16 3.15 -18.39
CA ARG A 305 -0.38 1.78 -18.89
C ARG A 305 -0.20 1.74 -20.41
N GLY A 306 0.69 0.87 -20.89
CA GLY A 306 0.82 0.54 -22.32
C GLY A 306 1.37 1.63 -23.24
N LYS A 307 1.89 2.75 -22.71
CA LYS A 307 2.62 3.75 -23.51
C LYS A 307 3.99 3.95 -22.90
N LYS A 308 5.00 3.31 -23.52
CA LYS A 308 6.38 3.80 -23.42
C LYS A 308 6.33 5.28 -23.82
N GLU A 309 6.71 6.15 -22.89
CA GLU A 309 6.69 7.60 -23.01
C GLU A 309 5.29 8.25 -23.07
N LYS A 310 4.81 8.76 -21.94
CA LYS A 310 4.09 10.04 -21.91
C LYS A 310 4.41 10.80 -20.62
N ALA A 311 5.39 11.69 -20.72
CA ALA A 311 5.51 12.81 -19.79
C ALA A 311 4.21 13.64 -19.88
N HIS A 312 3.52 13.79 -18.75
CA HIS A 312 2.43 14.74 -18.64
C HIS A 312 2.72 15.70 -17.48
N VAL A 313 3.10 16.92 -17.91
CA VAL A 313 3.12 18.25 -17.28
C VAL A 313 3.86 18.37 -15.95
#